data_AF-A0A7K0W390-F1
#
_entry.id   AF-A0A7K0W390-F1
#
_cell.length_a   1.000
_cell.length_b   1.000
_cell.length_c   1.000
_cell.angle_alpha   90.00
_cell.angle_beta   90.00
_cell.angle_gamma   90.00
#
_symmetry.space_group_name_H-M   'P 1'
#
loop_
_entity.id
_entity.type
_entity.pdbx_description
1 polymer ?
#
loop_
_entity_poly.entity_id
_entity_poly.type
_entity_poly.pdbx_seq_one_letter_code
_entity_poly.pdbx_strand_id
1 'polypeptide(L)'
;MPTINPISPETRAIIRAQMSRRGFIAGAGGLGAAGLLAACGTKSTSSDTAAAVKDLSDTEKVARWANWTLYLDYDSDAKNYPTLDAFQKSSGIEVTYAEDVDDNNTFYGKVAGQLKLGKDIGYDIVTLTDWMAGRWIRLGYTQAFDAANIPNKANILPVLQDVAFDPGRTNSLTWQTGFAGFGWNKELLPKGVHSVDDLFAPANKGRIEVLSEMRDTMG
;
A
#
# COMPACT_ATOMS: atom_id res chain seq x y z
N MET A 1 61.24 44.38 -27.73
CA MET A 1 60.09 44.43 -26.79
C MET A 1 58.85 44.80 -27.62
N PRO A 2 57.74 44.07 -27.49
CA PRO A 2 56.86 44.05 -26.30
C PRO A 2 56.73 42.63 -25.68
N THR A 3 57.18 42.41 -24.45
CA THR A 3 56.40 42.38 -23.18
C THR A 3 55.25 41.37 -23.16
N ILE A 4 55.58 40.12 -22.82
CA ILE A 4 54.63 39.07 -22.43
C ILE A 4 54.06 39.45 -21.05
N ASN A 5 52.75 39.70 -20.98
CA ASN A 5 52.06 39.98 -19.73
C ASN A 5 52.17 38.79 -18.75
N PRO A 6 52.46 39.01 -17.47
CA PRO A 6 52.43 37.93 -16.49
C PRO A 6 51.00 37.46 -16.25
N ILE A 7 50.84 36.14 -16.20
CA ILE A 7 49.58 35.43 -15.91
C ILE A 7 48.92 36.03 -14.64
N SER A 8 47.62 36.36 -14.75
CA SER A 8 46.84 36.95 -13.65
C SER A 8 46.83 36.06 -12.38
N PRO A 9 46.73 36.66 -11.18
CA PRO A 9 46.67 35.91 -9.92
C PRO A 9 45.55 34.87 -9.87
N GLU A 10 44.41 35.16 -10.50
CA GLU A 10 43.25 34.28 -10.57
C GLU A 10 43.53 33.01 -11.41
N THR A 11 44.23 33.17 -12.53
CA THR A 11 44.65 32.04 -13.38
C THR A 11 45.67 31.16 -12.66
N ARG A 12 46.55 31.73 -11.82
CA ARG A 12 47.47 30.97 -10.96
C ARG A 12 46.75 30.20 -9.86
N ALA A 13 45.65 30.73 -9.33
CA ALA A 13 44.84 30.07 -8.30
C ALA A 13 44.09 28.84 -8.87
N ILE A 14 43.55 28.94 -10.09
CA ILE A 14 42.87 27.84 -10.78
C ILE A 14 43.84 26.68 -11.08
N ILE A 15 45.07 26.98 -11.53
CA ILE A 15 46.11 25.97 -11.81
C ILE A 15 46.54 25.25 -10.52
N ARG A 16 46.69 25.95 -9.39
CA ARG A 16 47.00 25.31 -8.08
C ARG A 16 45.84 24.46 -7.57
N ALA A 17 44.60 24.90 -7.77
CA ALA A 17 43.40 24.17 -7.35
C ALA A 17 43.18 22.87 -8.17
N GLN A 18 43.57 22.84 -9.44
CA GLN A 18 43.51 21.62 -10.27
C GLN A 18 44.62 20.62 -9.95
N MET A 19 45.78 21.05 -9.45
CA MET A 19 46.86 20.14 -9.04
C MET A 19 46.69 19.55 -7.63
N SER A 20 45.96 20.20 -6.72
CA SER A 20 45.71 19.65 -5.37
C SER A 20 44.69 18.50 -5.35
N ARG A 21 43.79 18.43 -6.34
CA ARG A 21 42.78 17.35 -6.45
C ARG A 21 43.32 16.05 -7.05
N ARG A 22 44.35 16.10 -7.92
CA ARG A 22 44.97 14.90 -8.50
C ARG A 22 46.07 14.27 -7.64
N GLY A 23 46.66 15.03 -6.70
CA GLY A 23 47.68 14.53 -5.78
C GLY A 23 47.15 13.81 -4.53
N PHE A 24 45.87 13.99 -4.17
CA PHE A 24 45.30 13.40 -2.95
C PHE A 24 44.78 11.96 -3.14
N ILE A 25 44.53 11.52 -4.39
CA ILE A 25 44.03 10.16 -4.66
C ILE A 25 45.18 9.14 -4.86
N ALA A 26 46.43 9.59 -5.00
CA ALA A 26 47.58 8.70 -5.28
C ALA A 26 48.49 8.45 -4.06
N GLY A 27 48.15 8.91 -2.86
CA GLY A 27 49.13 9.09 -1.77
C GLY A 27 48.89 8.39 -0.43
N ALA A 28 47.89 7.51 -0.28
CA ALA A 28 47.74 6.78 0.99
C ALA A 28 47.03 5.42 0.81
N GLY A 29 47.74 4.33 1.12
CA GLY A 29 47.10 3.13 1.67
C GLY A 29 46.93 1.92 0.74
N GLY A 30 48.02 1.45 0.12
CA GLY A 30 48.16 0.01 -0.11
C GLY A 30 48.33 -0.72 1.24
N LEU A 31 47.73 -1.92 1.35
CA LEU A 31 47.59 -2.81 2.53
C LEU A 31 46.31 -2.59 3.37
N GLY A 32 45.19 -3.07 2.84
CA GLY A 32 43.90 -3.17 3.56
C GLY A 32 42.70 -3.67 2.75
N ALA A 33 42.88 -4.03 1.47
CA ALA A 33 41.80 -4.32 0.54
C ALA A 33 41.29 -5.78 0.54
N ALA A 34 41.30 -6.47 1.69
CA ALA A 34 40.63 -7.77 1.85
C ALA A 34 39.40 -7.72 2.78
N GLY A 35 39.15 -6.60 3.46
CA GLY A 35 38.05 -6.49 4.45
C GLY A 35 36.83 -5.66 4.02
N LEU A 36 36.87 -4.98 2.86
CA LEU A 36 35.83 -4.00 2.51
C LEU A 36 34.79 -4.49 1.49
N LEU A 37 34.83 -5.77 1.10
CA LEU A 37 33.85 -6.35 0.17
C LEU A 37 32.55 -6.82 0.84
N ALA A 38 32.40 -6.70 2.16
CA ALA A 38 31.18 -7.07 2.88
C ALA A 38 30.17 -5.92 3.05
N ALA A 39 30.46 -4.71 2.56
CA ALA A 39 29.61 -3.53 2.81
C ALA A 39 28.57 -3.23 1.71
N CYS A 40 28.53 -4.01 0.62
CA CYS A 40 27.50 -3.89 -0.43
C CYS A 40 26.44 -4.99 -0.39
N GLY A 41 26.35 -5.76 0.70
CA GLY A 41 25.09 -6.40 1.03
C GLY A 41 24.13 -5.29 1.42
N THR A 42 23.13 -5.00 0.59
CA THR A 42 21.94 -4.26 1.00
C THR A 42 21.43 -4.94 2.26
N LYS A 43 21.84 -4.45 3.43
CA LYS A 43 21.12 -4.67 4.67
C LYS A 43 19.72 -4.20 4.32
N SER A 44 18.80 -5.15 4.21
CA SER A 44 17.38 -4.89 4.40
C SER A 44 17.35 -3.94 5.58
N THR A 45 16.97 -2.69 5.31
CA THR A 45 16.62 -1.76 6.36
C THR A 45 15.56 -2.52 7.13
N SER A 46 15.95 -3.12 8.25
CA SER A 46 15.01 -3.52 9.28
C SER A 46 14.15 -2.27 9.43
N SER A 47 12.89 -2.35 8.99
CA SER A 47 11.99 -1.25 9.23
C SER A 47 12.02 -1.09 10.74
N ASP A 48 12.62 0.00 11.23
CA ASP A 48 12.27 0.49 12.54
C ASP A 48 10.75 0.53 12.49
N THR A 49 10.11 -0.38 13.23
CA THR A 49 8.66 -0.43 13.37
C THR A 49 8.23 1.00 13.64
N ALA A 50 7.50 1.59 12.70
CA ALA A 50 7.00 2.94 12.83
C ALA A 50 6.38 3.03 14.24
N ALA A 51 6.79 4.04 15.02
CA ALA A 51 6.32 4.19 16.38
C ALA A 51 4.78 4.15 16.36
N ALA A 52 4.20 3.25 17.14
CA ALA A 52 2.75 3.11 17.24
C ALA A 52 2.14 4.49 17.52
N VAL A 53 1.09 4.83 16.77
CA VAL A 53 0.37 6.08 16.99
C VAL A 53 -0.23 6.03 18.40
N LYS A 54 -0.27 7.16 19.09
CA LYS A 54 -0.88 7.22 20.42
C LYS A 54 -2.35 6.78 20.29
N ASP A 55 -2.72 5.75 21.04
CA ASP A 55 -4.12 5.31 21.16
C ASP A 55 -4.92 6.33 21.97
N LEU A 56 -6.04 6.78 21.40
CA LEU A 56 -6.98 7.74 21.99
C LEU A 56 -8.40 7.18 22.11
N SER A 57 -8.57 5.88 21.83
CA SER A 57 -9.88 5.22 21.74
C SER A 57 -10.68 5.26 23.05
N ASP A 58 -10.02 5.23 24.20
CA ASP A 58 -10.65 5.37 25.53
C ASP A 58 -11.38 6.71 25.71
N THR A 59 -10.91 7.77 25.04
CA THR A 59 -11.41 9.14 25.22
C THR A 59 -12.22 9.65 24.06
N GLU A 60 -11.80 9.42 22.81
CA GLU A 60 -12.45 10.04 21.64
C GLU A 60 -13.69 9.28 21.20
N LYS A 61 -13.71 7.94 21.33
CA LYS A 61 -14.82 7.07 20.90
C LYS A 61 -15.31 7.36 19.48
N VAL A 62 -14.39 7.65 18.56
CA VAL A 62 -14.68 7.83 17.13
C VAL A 62 -13.92 6.79 16.31
N ALA A 63 -14.45 6.45 15.14
CA ALA A 63 -13.73 5.69 14.12
C ALA A 63 -14.07 6.19 12.72
N ARG A 64 -13.07 6.33 11.86
CA ARG A 64 -13.24 6.72 10.46
C ARG A 64 -12.91 5.52 9.57
N TRP A 65 -13.88 5.07 8.80
CA TRP A 65 -13.78 3.85 8.01
C TRP A 65 -13.98 4.13 6.53
N ALA A 66 -12.92 3.94 5.74
CA ALA A 66 -13.00 3.87 4.29
C ALA A 66 -13.27 2.44 3.84
N ASN A 67 -14.30 2.27 3.02
CA ASN A 67 -14.68 0.98 2.46
C ASN A 67 -15.00 1.11 0.98
N TRP A 68 -15.25 -0.03 0.34
CA TRP A 68 -15.74 -0.11 -1.02
C TRP A 68 -17.20 0.31 -1.11
N THR A 69 -17.60 0.84 -2.27
CA THR A 69 -19.01 1.12 -2.57
C THR A 69 -19.85 -0.16 -2.49
N LEU A 70 -20.99 -0.10 -1.80
CA LEU A 70 -21.94 -1.21 -1.61
C LEU A 70 -21.43 -2.38 -0.75
N TYR A 71 -20.36 -2.19 0.05
CA TYR A 71 -19.81 -3.25 0.92
C TYR A 71 -20.38 -3.27 2.34
N LEU A 72 -21.43 -2.49 2.60
CA LEU A 72 -22.17 -2.46 3.85
C LEU A 72 -23.68 -2.47 3.56
N ASP A 73 -24.48 -2.94 4.51
CA ASP A 73 -25.93 -3.08 4.37
C ASP A 73 -26.61 -1.70 4.28
N TYR A 74 -26.81 -1.18 3.06
CA TYR A 74 -27.51 0.08 2.86
C TYR A 74 -29.02 -0.14 2.70
N ASP A 75 -29.81 0.53 3.52
CA ASP A 75 -31.26 0.63 3.35
C ASP A 75 -31.59 1.87 2.50
N SER A 76 -32.10 1.65 1.29
CA SER A 76 -32.41 2.73 0.35
C SER A 76 -33.60 3.59 0.77
N ASP A 77 -34.54 3.02 1.51
CA ASP A 77 -35.76 3.72 1.94
C ASP A 77 -35.47 4.60 3.16
N ALA A 78 -34.77 4.05 4.15
CA ALA A 78 -34.34 4.75 5.35
C ALA A 78 -33.07 5.61 5.15
N LYS A 79 -32.33 5.38 4.06
CA LYS A 79 -31.08 6.06 3.68
C LYS A 79 -29.98 5.95 4.74
N ASN A 80 -29.84 4.77 5.33
CA ASN A 80 -28.87 4.50 6.40
C ASN A 80 -28.22 3.11 6.26
N TYR A 81 -27.36 2.78 7.22
CA TYR A 81 -26.70 1.49 7.32
C TYR A 81 -27.13 0.78 8.62
N PRO A 82 -28.16 -0.10 8.61
CA PRO A 82 -28.75 -0.64 9.83
C PRO A 82 -27.75 -1.32 10.77
N THR A 83 -26.80 -2.10 10.24
CA THR A 83 -25.77 -2.76 11.06
C THR A 83 -24.82 -1.75 11.71
N LEU A 84 -24.44 -0.70 10.99
CA LEU A 84 -23.57 0.35 11.54
C LEU A 84 -24.30 1.18 12.59
N ASP A 85 -25.56 1.54 12.35
CA ASP A 85 -26.38 2.28 13.31
C ASP A 85 -26.57 1.47 14.60
N ALA A 86 -26.82 0.17 14.49
CA ALA A 86 -26.90 -0.73 15.63
C ALA A 86 -25.55 -0.80 16.39
N PHE A 87 -24.44 -0.87 15.66
CA PHE A 87 -23.10 -0.85 16.25
C PHE A 87 -22.86 0.46 17.02
N GLN A 88 -23.09 1.62 16.40
CA GLN A 88 -22.88 2.92 17.04
C GLN A 88 -23.75 3.08 18.29
N LYS A 89 -25.03 2.69 18.20
CA LYS A 89 -25.96 2.73 19.35
C LYS A 89 -25.54 1.82 20.50
N SER A 90 -25.01 0.64 20.20
CA SER A 90 -24.66 -0.35 21.22
C SER A 90 -23.30 -0.08 21.88
N SER A 91 -22.35 0.44 21.11
CA SER A 91 -20.98 0.72 21.57
C SER A 91 -20.78 2.13 22.11
N GLY A 92 -21.60 3.09 21.66
CA GLY A 92 -21.38 4.51 21.90
C GLY A 92 -20.18 5.07 21.12
N ILE A 93 -19.68 4.35 20.11
CA ILE A 93 -18.64 4.82 19.19
C ILE A 93 -19.33 5.50 18.02
N GLU A 94 -18.92 6.72 17.69
CA GLU A 94 -19.35 7.41 16.48
C GLU A 94 -18.49 6.96 15.30
N VAL A 95 -19.11 6.47 14.23
CA VAL A 95 -18.40 5.96 13.05
C VAL A 95 -18.71 6.80 11.83
N THR A 96 -17.67 7.45 11.30
CA THR A 96 -17.71 8.08 9.98
C THR A 96 -17.38 7.03 8.93
N TYR A 97 -18.41 6.53 8.24
CA TYR A 97 -18.27 5.56 7.15
C TYR A 97 -18.24 6.27 5.80
N ALA A 98 -17.26 5.94 4.96
CA ALA A 98 -17.08 6.51 3.62
C ALA A 98 -16.82 5.42 2.59
N GLU A 99 -17.56 5.47 1.47
CA GLU A 99 -17.37 4.60 0.31
C GLU A 99 -16.29 5.16 -0.64
N ASP A 100 -15.11 5.42 -0.09
CA ASP A 100 -14.03 6.14 -0.77
C ASP A 100 -13.10 5.22 -1.59
N VAL A 101 -13.22 3.90 -1.42
CA VAL A 101 -12.43 2.91 -2.15
C VAL A 101 -13.20 2.45 -3.39
N ASP A 102 -12.82 2.98 -4.54
CA ASP A 102 -13.35 2.60 -5.85
C ASP A 102 -12.43 1.64 -6.60
N ASP A 103 -11.12 1.75 -6.34
CA ASP A 103 -10.04 0.97 -6.91
C ASP A 103 -8.84 1.06 -5.96
N ASN A 104 -8.14 -0.05 -5.68
CA ASN A 104 -7.06 -0.01 -4.68
C ASN A 104 -5.94 0.96 -5.09
N ASN A 105 -5.56 0.99 -6.38
CA ASN A 105 -4.50 1.89 -6.85
C ASN A 105 -4.94 3.35 -6.81
N THR A 106 -6.17 3.66 -7.21
CA THR A 106 -6.71 5.02 -7.15
C THR A 106 -6.75 5.53 -5.72
N PHE A 107 -7.32 4.74 -4.79
CA PHE A 107 -7.38 5.11 -3.37
C PHE A 107 -5.98 5.27 -2.78
N TYR A 108 -5.09 4.30 -2.97
CA TYR A 108 -3.71 4.40 -2.48
C TYR A 108 -2.98 5.61 -3.05
N GLY A 109 -3.19 5.94 -4.34
CA GLY A 109 -2.63 7.14 -4.96
C GLY A 109 -2.99 8.43 -4.24
N LYS A 110 -4.23 8.52 -3.70
CA LYS A 110 -4.70 9.69 -2.93
C LYS A 110 -3.99 9.80 -1.58
N VAL A 111 -3.77 8.69 -0.87
CA VAL A 111 -3.28 8.69 0.53
C VAL A 111 -1.78 8.37 0.69
N ALA A 112 -1.11 7.85 -0.33
CA ALA A 112 0.27 7.35 -0.24
C ALA A 112 1.28 8.40 0.25
N GLY A 113 1.09 9.68 -0.11
CA GLY A 113 1.95 10.77 0.35
C GLY A 113 1.88 10.95 1.86
N GLN A 114 0.67 10.92 2.43
CA GLN A 114 0.44 11.03 3.88
C GLN A 114 0.97 9.80 4.61
N LEU A 115 0.68 8.59 4.13
CA LEU A 115 1.20 7.33 4.68
C LEU A 115 2.72 7.32 4.76
N LYS A 116 3.40 7.69 3.66
CA LYS A 116 4.87 7.76 3.61
C LYS A 116 5.46 8.75 4.62
N LEU A 117 4.71 9.80 4.96
CA LEU A 117 5.11 10.83 5.91
C LEU A 117 4.64 10.53 7.35
N GLY A 118 3.97 9.39 7.59
CA GLY A 118 3.37 9.07 8.89
C GLY A 118 2.30 10.07 9.33
N LYS A 119 1.59 10.68 8.36
CA LYS A 119 0.52 11.64 8.63
C LYS A 119 -0.83 10.94 8.61
N ASP A 120 -1.78 11.47 9.37
CA ASP A 120 -3.17 11.07 9.31
C ASP A 120 -3.69 11.15 7.87
N ILE A 121 -4.29 10.06 7.39
CA ILE A 121 -4.85 9.93 6.04
C ILE A 121 -6.35 10.23 6.00
N GLY A 122 -6.96 10.54 7.15
CA GLY A 122 -8.40 10.73 7.29
C GLY A 122 -9.16 9.47 7.70
N TYR A 123 -8.48 8.33 7.85
CA TYR A 123 -9.07 7.03 8.09
C TYR A 123 -8.28 6.23 9.12
N ASP A 124 -9.02 5.55 10.01
CA ASP A 124 -8.50 4.65 11.03
C ASP A 124 -8.61 3.20 10.57
N ILE A 125 -9.65 2.90 9.76
CA ILE A 125 -9.91 1.59 9.17
C ILE A 125 -10.05 1.77 7.66
N VAL A 126 -9.39 0.91 6.89
CA VAL A 126 -9.51 0.88 5.42
C VAL A 126 -9.71 -0.55 4.96
N THR A 127 -10.79 -0.80 4.22
CA THR A 127 -11.02 -2.10 3.58
C THR A 127 -10.34 -2.14 2.22
N LEU A 128 -9.30 -2.98 2.09
CA LEU A 128 -8.51 -3.13 0.87
C LEU A 128 -8.52 -4.60 0.42
N THR A 129 -8.22 -4.85 -0.85
CA THR A 129 -7.96 -6.22 -1.31
C THR A 129 -6.66 -6.76 -0.70
N ASP A 130 -6.57 -8.08 -0.58
CA ASP A 130 -5.45 -8.79 0.06
C ASP A 130 -4.07 -8.32 -0.41
N TRP A 131 -3.90 -8.11 -1.72
CA TRP A 131 -2.61 -7.71 -2.28
C TRP A 131 -2.21 -6.29 -1.85
N MET A 132 -3.18 -5.38 -1.71
CA MET A 132 -2.93 -4.01 -1.29
C MET A 132 -2.78 -3.92 0.23
N ALA A 133 -3.60 -4.64 1.00
CA ALA A 133 -3.41 -4.79 2.44
C ALA A 133 -2.01 -5.34 2.76
N GLY A 134 -1.59 -6.41 2.07
CA GLY A 134 -0.24 -6.94 2.19
C GLY A 134 0.85 -5.94 1.81
N ARG A 135 0.60 -5.03 0.86
CA ARG A 135 1.52 -3.93 0.55
C ARG A 135 1.62 -2.94 1.71
N TRP A 136 0.51 -2.52 2.29
CA TRP A 136 0.50 -1.59 3.43
C TRP A 136 1.23 -2.18 4.64
N ILE A 137 1.01 -3.46 4.93
CA ILE A 137 1.72 -4.19 5.99
C ILE A 137 3.23 -4.20 5.71
N ARG A 138 3.67 -4.59 4.51
CA ARG A 138 5.10 -4.60 4.14
C ARG A 138 5.76 -3.23 4.20
N LEU A 139 5.00 -2.16 3.99
CA LEU A 139 5.49 -0.77 4.05
C LEU A 139 5.41 -0.17 5.45
N GLY A 140 4.89 -0.90 6.44
CA GLY A 140 4.77 -0.43 7.84
C GLY A 140 3.68 0.62 8.03
N TYR A 141 2.63 0.59 7.21
CA TYR A 141 1.51 1.54 7.27
C TYR A 141 0.37 1.09 8.19
N THR A 142 0.43 -0.14 8.70
CA THR A 142 -0.57 -0.72 9.59
C THR A 142 -0.04 -0.83 11.01
N GLN A 143 -0.96 -0.83 11.98
CA GLN A 143 -0.66 -1.18 13.36
C GLN A 143 -1.08 -2.62 13.63
N ALA A 144 -0.27 -3.35 14.40
CA ALA A 144 -0.64 -4.68 14.85
C ALA A 144 -1.83 -4.61 15.81
N PHE A 145 -2.79 -5.51 15.66
CA PHE A 145 -3.94 -5.59 16.55
C PHE A 145 -3.56 -6.10 17.93
N ASP A 146 -4.25 -5.60 18.94
CA ASP A 146 -4.38 -6.31 20.20
C ASP A 146 -5.45 -7.41 20.05
N ALA A 147 -5.00 -8.66 19.99
CA ALA A 147 -5.90 -9.80 19.81
C ALA A 147 -6.88 -9.97 20.98
N ALA A 148 -6.57 -9.47 22.18
CA ALA A 148 -7.48 -9.54 23.33
C ALA A 148 -8.75 -8.71 23.10
N ASN A 149 -8.66 -7.66 22.29
CA ASN A 149 -9.78 -6.78 21.95
C ASN A 149 -10.64 -7.29 20.79
N ILE A 150 -10.28 -8.44 20.19
CA ILE A 150 -10.96 -8.99 19.02
C ILE A 150 -11.34 -10.46 19.27
N PRO A 151 -12.19 -10.76 20.27
CA PRO A 151 -12.56 -12.14 20.60
C PRO A 151 -13.25 -12.87 19.44
N ASN A 152 -13.96 -12.12 18.58
CA ASN A 152 -14.66 -12.68 17.42
C ASN A 152 -13.72 -13.10 16.28
N LYS A 153 -12.40 -12.82 16.37
CA LYS A 153 -11.39 -13.32 15.43
C LYS A 153 -11.40 -14.85 15.34
N ALA A 154 -11.83 -15.53 16.41
CA ALA A 154 -12.00 -16.99 16.44
C ALA A 154 -13.03 -17.52 15.42
N ASN A 155 -13.92 -16.67 14.88
CA ASN A 155 -14.95 -17.08 13.92
C ASN A 155 -14.45 -17.08 12.46
N ILE A 156 -13.22 -16.63 12.20
CA ILE A 156 -12.66 -16.61 10.85
C ILE A 156 -12.42 -18.04 10.38
N LEU A 157 -12.84 -18.36 9.15
CA LEU A 157 -12.61 -19.67 8.56
C LEU A 157 -11.10 -19.96 8.48
N PRO A 158 -10.65 -21.20 8.72
CA PRO A 158 -9.22 -21.53 8.73
C PRO A 158 -8.45 -21.08 7.49
N VAL A 159 -9.04 -21.22 6.30
CA VAL A 159 -8.44 -20.80 5.02
C VAL A 159 -8.23 -19.29 4.90
N LEU A 160 -8.98 -18.50 5.67
CA LEU A 160 -8.87 -17.03 5.70
C LEU A 160 -8.01 -16.54 6.86
N GLN A 161 -7.69 -17.39 7.84
CA GLN A 161 -6.95 -17.00 9.04
C GLN A 161 -5.43 -17.01 8.83
N ASP A 162 -4.89 -17.96 8.08
CA ASP A 162 -3.45 -18.08 7.86
C ASP A 162 -3.07 -17.75 6.42
N VAL A 163 -3.00 -16.45 6.11
CA VAL A 163 -2.70 -15.94 4.77
C VAL A 163 -1.25 -15.50 4.65
N ALA A 164 -0.63 -15.76 3.50
CA ALA A 164 0.80 -15.53 3.28
C ALA A 164 1.25 -14.07 3.48
N PHE A 165 0.36 -13.09 3.27
CA PHE A 165 0.69 -11.67 3.42
C PHE A 165 0.55 -11.13 4.86
N ASP A 166 -0.14 -11.87 5.73
CA ASP A 166 -0.33 -11.55 7.16
C ASP A 166 -0.62 -12.83 7.96
N PRO A 167 0.38 -13.70 8.17
CA PRO A 167 0.18 -14.98 8.86
C PRO A 167 -0.43 -14.76 10.24
N GLY A 168 -1.51 -15.49 10.53
CA GLY A 168 -2.26 -15.35 11.78
C GLY A 168 -3.05 -14.04 11.95
N ARG A 169 -3.21 -13.21 10.90
CA ARG A 169 -4.05 -11.99 10.90
C ARG A 169 -3.65 -10.97 11.97
N THR A 170 -2.38 -10.60 11.99
CA THR A 170 -1.82 -9.72 13.02
C THR A 170 -2.07 -8.24 12.74
N ASN A 171 -2.20 -7.86 11.47
CA ASN A 171 -2.36 -6.47 11.03
C ASN A 171 -3.61 -6.25 10.16
N SER A 172 -4.28 -7.34 9.75
CA SER A 172 -5.50 -7.33 8.93
C SER A 172 -6.54 -8.32 9.44
N LEU A 173 -7.81 -8.06 9.18
CA LEU A 173 -8.92 -8.99 9.41
C LEU A 173 -9.74 -9.13 8.13
N THR A 174 -10.27 -10.33 7.90
CA THR A 174 -11.15 -10.57 6.76
C THR A 174 -12.49 -9.88 6.98
N TRP A 175 -12.81 -8.89 6.12
CA TRP A 175 -14.15 -8.28 6.05
C TRP A 175 -15.10 -9.14 5.21
N GLN A 176 -14.71 -9.39 3.96
CA GLN A 176 -15.43 -10.25 3.02
C GLN A 176 -14.42 -11.06 2.20
N THR A 177 -14.89 -12.17 1.63
CA THR A 177 -14.12 -13.00 0.70
C THR A 177 -15.00 -13.41 -0.47
N GLY A 178 -14.38 -13.71 -1.62
CA GLY A 178 -15.05 -14.07 -2.85
C GLY A 178 -14.04 -14.38 -3.95
N PHE A 179 -14.53 -14.42 -5.18
CA PHE A 179 -13.70 -14.66 -6.37
C PHE A 179 -14.22 -13.83 -7.54
N ALA A 180 -13.31 -13.35 -8.38
CA ALA A 180 -13.64 -12.84 -9.71
C ALA A 180 -14.02 -14.02 -10.62
N GLY A 181 -14.84 -13.75 -11.64
CA GLY A 181 -15.27 -14.77 -12.59
C GLY A 181 -15.85 -14.16 -13.86
N PHE A 182 -16.27 -15.02 -14.78
CA PHE A 182 -16.88 -14.58 -16.04
C PHE A 182 -18.39 -14.42 -15.89
N GLY A 183 -18.87 -13.20 -16.18
CA GLY A 183 -20.29 -12.90 -16.34
C GLY A 183 -20.64 -12.70 -17.81
N TRP A 184 -21.78 -13.24 -18.25
CA TRP A 184 -22.28 -13.01 -19.62
C TRP A 184 -23.81 -12.94 -19.66
N ASN A 185 -24.33 -12.24 -20.66
CA ASN A 185 -25.76 -12.24 -20.97
C ASN A 185 -26.11 -13.53 -21.74
N LYS A 186 -26.94 -14.37 -21.15
CA LYS A 186 -27.34 -15.68 -21.71
C LYS A 186 -28.19 -15.58 -22.99
N GLU A 187 -28.96 -14.51 -23.16
CA GLU A 187 -29.78 -14.29 -24.37
C GLU A 187 -28.89 -13.92 -25.56
N LEU A 188 -27.83 -13.13 -25.30
CA LEU A 188 -26.89 -12.67 -26.33
C LEU A 188 -25.76 -13.66 -26.61
N LEU A 189 -25.43 -14.52 -25.64
CA LEU A 189 -24.36 -15.52 -25.74
C LEU A 189 -24.82 -16.87 -25.15
N PRO A 190 -25.72 -17.60 -25.83
CA PRO A 190 -26.31 -18.83 -25.29
C PRO A 190 -25.30 -19.99 -25.13
N LYS A 191 -24.15 -19.92 -25.82
CA LYS A 191 -23.05 -20.88 -25.66
C LYS A 191 -22.24 -20.67 -24.38
N GLY A 192 -22.36 -19.49 -23.75
CA GLY A 192 -21.65 -19.12 -22.53
C GLY A 192 -20.17 -18.80 -22.71
N VAL A 193 -19.52 -18.48 -21.59
CA VAL A 193 -18.07 -18.27 -21.46
C VAL A 193 -17.56 -19.21 -20.37
N HIS A 194 -16.81 -20.23 -20.75
CA HIS A 194 -16.31 -21.25 -19.83
C HIS A 194 -14.78 -21.27 -19.74
N SER A 195 -14.10 -20.52 -20.61
CA SER A 195 -12.65 -20.40 -20.68
C SER A 195 -12.24 -18.99 -21.12
N VAL A 196 -10.95 -18.68 -20.95
CA VAL A 196 -10.35 -17.44 -21.46
C VAL A 196 -10.45 -17.38 -22.99
N ASP A 197 -10.35 -18.53 -23.67
CA ASP A 197 -10.50 -18.63 -25.14
C ASP A 197 -11.93 -18.32 -25.58
N ASP A 198 -12.94 -18.77 -24.82
CA ASP A 198 -14.33 -18.39 -25.08
C ASP A 198 -14.54 -16.89 -24.90
N LEU A 199 -13.91 -16.29 -23.86
CA LEU A 199 -14.01 -14.87 -23.60
C LEU A 199 -13.43 -14.06 -24.77
N PHE A 200 -12.21 -14.39 -25.21
CA PHE A 200 -11.49 -13.69 -26.28
C PHE A 200 -11.77 -14.22 -27.70
N ALA A 201 -12.82 -15.04 -27.87
CA ALA A 201 -13.23 -15.51 -29.19
C ALA A 201 -13.48 -14.32 -30.15
N PRO A 202 -13.15 -14.42 -31.45
CA PRO A 202 -13.32 -13.32 -32.41
C PRO A 202 -14.74 -12.72 -32.44
N ALA A 203 -15.77 -13.52 -32.12
CA ALA A 203 -17.17 -13.09 -32.05
C ALA A 203 -17.47 -12.08 -30.92
N ASN A 204 -16.62 -12.02 -29.89
CA ASN A 204 -16.77 -11.12 -28.75
C ASN A 204 -15.98 -9.80 -28.92
N LYS A 205 -15.34 -9.59 -30.07
CA LYS A 205 -14.53 -8.39 -30.31
C LYS A 205 -15.33 -7.11 -30.07
N GLY A 206 -14.80 -6.26 -29.19
CA GLY A 206 -15.41 -4.98 -28.81
C GLY A 206 -16.59 -5.09 -27.84
N ARG A 207 -16.80 -6.27 -27.22
CA ARG A 207 -17.92 -6.56 -26.30
C ARG A 207 -17.47 -7.13 -24.96
N ILE A 208 -16.18 -7.03 -24.66
CA ILE A 208 -15.57 -7.54 -23.42
C ILE A 208 -15.19 -6.34 -22.57
N GLU A 209 -15.65 -6.35 -21.32
CA GLU A 209 -15.19 -5.46 -20.27
C GLU A 209 -14.46 -6.28 -19.22
N VAL A 210 -13.46 -5.69 -18.59
CA VAL A 210 -12.64 -6.30 -17.54
C VAL A 210 -12.56 -5.36 -16.36
N LEU A 211 -12.17 -5.88 -15.20
CA LEU A 211 -11.96 -5.07 -14.01
C LEU A 211 -10.81 -4.08 -14.23
N SER A 212 -10.86 -2.92 -13.57
CA SER A 212 -9.84 -1.87 -13.74
C SER A 212 -8.45 -2.32 -13.26
N GLU A 213 -8.40 -3.18 -12.25
CA GLU A 213 -7.17 -3.64 -11.64
C GLU A 213 -6.63 -4.89 -12.33
N MET A 214 -5.35 -4.85 -12.72
CA MET A 214 -4.68 -5.96 -13.39
C MET A 214 -4.74 -7.25 -12.56
N ARG A 215 -4.53 -7.16 -11.25
CA ARG A 215 -4.57 -8.33 -10.36
C ARG A 215 -5.96 -8.95 -10.28
N ASP A 216 -7.00 -8.13 -10.25
CA ASP A 216 -8.37 -8.61 -10.17
C ASP A 216 -8.84 -9.19 -11.52
N THR A 217 -8.32 -8.66 -12.63
CA THR A 217 -8.58 -9.18 -13.98
C THR A 217 -7.84 -10.49 -14.27
N MET A 218 -6.56 -10.57 -13.88
CA MET A 218 -5.66 -11.66 -14.29
C MET A 218 -5.56 -12.81 -13.28
N GLY A 219 -5.79 -12.53 -11.99
CA GLY A 219 -5.47 -13.44 -10.88
C GLY A 219 -4.04 -13.29 -10.36
#